data_AF-A0A7T7SX24-F1
#
_entry.id   AF-A0A7T7SX24-F1
#
_cell.length_a   1.000
_cell.length_b   1.000
_cell.length_c   1.000
_cell.angle_alpha   90.00
_cell.angle_beta   90.00
_cell.angle_gamma   90.00
#
_symmetry.space_group_name_H-M   'P 1'
#
loop_
_entity.id
_entity.type
_entity.pdbx_description
1 polymer ?
#
loop_
_entity_poly.entity_id
_entity_poly.type
_entity_poly.pdbx_seq_one_letter_code
_entity_poly.pdbx_strand_id
1 'polypeptide(L)'
;MPIGYETKASEALRWAKRQRGIMHDGDGIWPGQCADWIIIFGKKYFDWHFEGHAKDIISQKNRRKAPKGRKFIRNKETFVVQPLDICVWVKGKCGHVALGVEGNLDLFKSLDQNWTTHGNGSPVEEVIHNYDDLEFWGVIRLPFIDDLDIEKDSYVKTTKGNGKMVKKYIGDWNGVPTYTEFLKIGTRRTGQRLDSGHPKFLVFHDTGNRNSTAQQNVNYYNNTYNQPWATTVSAHVFVDDKECINCVPLDEKA
;
A
#
# COMPACT_ATOMS: atom_id res chain seq x y z
N MET A 1 -27.03 14.69 3.81
CA MET A 1 -25.68 14.57 3.19
C MET A 1 -25.45 13.11 2.86
N PRO A 2 -24.69 12.77 1.80
CA PRO A 2 -24.37 11.37 1.53
C PRO A 2 -23.64 10.71 2.71
N ILE A 3 -23.98 9.46 3.00
CA ILE A 3 -23.52 8.77 4.22
C ILE A 3 -22.00 8.56 4.26
N GLY A 4 -21.32 8.56 3.11
CA GLY A 4 -19.88 8.34 3.00
C GLY A 4 -19.04 9.38 3.74
N TYR A 5 -19.57 10.59 3.94
CA TYR A 5 -18.89 11.64 4.71
C TYR A 5 -18.80 11.36 6.21
N GLU A 6 -19.66 10.50 6.71
CA GLU A 6 -19.76 10.13 8.13
C GLU A 6 -19.38 8.65 8.34
N THR A 7 -19.08 7.94 7.25
CA THR A 7 -18.74 6.51 7.27
C THR A 7 -17.25 6.33 7.47
N LYS A 8 -16.89 5.45 8.41
CA LYS A 8 -15.53 4.96 8.61
C LYS A 8 -15.04 4.15 7.40
N ALA A 9 -13.81 4.38 6.97
CA ALA A 9 -13.21 3.64 5.86
C ALA A 9 -13.20 2.12 6.13
N SER A 10 -12.99 1.70 7.38
CA SER A 10 -13.05 0.28 7.76
C SER A 10 -14.42 -0.37 7.54
N GLU A 11 -15.51 0.37 7.78
CA GLU A 11 -16.87 -0.09 7.57
C GLU A 11 -17.20 -0.24 6.09
N ALA A 12 -16.87 0.79 5.30
CA ALA A 12 -17.10 0.79 3.86
C ALA A 12 -16.28 -0.32 3.16
N LEU A 13 -15.03 -0.54 3.59
CA LEU A 13 -14.18 -1.62 3.10
C LEU A 13 -14.75 -3.00 3.43
N ARG A 14 -15.25 -3.20 4.66
CA ARG A 14 -15.89 -4.47 5.06
C ARG A 14 -17.12 -4.75 4.20
N TRP A 15 -17.93 -3.74 3.91
CA TRP A 15 -19.07 -3.89 3.01
C TRP A 15 -18.64 -4.23 1.59
N ALA A 16 -17.63 -3.55 1.05
CA ALA A 16 -17.12 -3.78 -0.30
C ALA A 16 -16.58 -5.22 -0.45
N LYS A 17 -15.79 -5.70 0.50
CA LYS A 17 -15.27 -7.08 0.51
C LYS A 17 -16.38 -8.14 0.52
N ARG A 18 -17.54 -7.86 1.15
CA ARG A 18 -18.70 -8.77 1.12
C ARG A 18 -19.41 -8.83 -0.24
N GLN A 19 -19.09 -7.94 -1.17
CA GLN A 19 -19.66 -8.00 -2.52
C GLN A 19 -18.93 -9.00 -3.43
N ARG A 20 -17.80 -9.58 -2.98
CA ARG A 20 -17.08 -10.62 -3.72
C ARG A 20 -18.02 -11.76 -4.13
N GLY A 21 -17.95 -12.16 -5.39
CA GLY A 21 -18.80 -13.19 -5.99
C GLY A 21 -20.19 -12.71 -6.42
N ILE A 22 -20.54 -11.44 -6.20
CA ILE A 22 -21.80 -10.85 -6.65
C ILE A 22 -21.57 -10.10 -7.96
N MET A 23 -22.44 -10.31 -8.94
CA MET A 23 -22.46 -9.55 -10.18
C MET A 23 -23.43 -8.39 -10.07
N HIS A 24 -22.92 -7.18 -10.27
CA HIS A 24 -23.66 -5.94 -10.19
C HIS A 24 -23.97 -5.36 -11.58
N ASP A 25 -25.16 -4.79 -11.71
CA ASP A 25 -25.62 -3.99 -12.84
C ASP A 25 -26.00 -2.61 -12.30
N GLY A 26 -25.14 -1.63 -12.52
CA GLY A 26 -25.21 -0.32 -11.88
C GLY A 26 -26.00 0.70 -12.68
N ASP A 27 -26.07 0.51 -14.00
CA ASP A 27 -26.74 1.40 -14.95
C ASP A 27 -27.89 0.74 -15.74
N GLY A 28 -28.08 -0.57 -15.61
CA GLY A 28 -29.11 -1.36 -16.30
C GLY A 28 -28.70 -1.82 -17.70
N ILE A 29 -27.42 -1.68 -18.08
CA ILE A 29 -26.92 -1.90 -19.43
C ILE A 29 -25.62 -2.72 -19.38
N TRP A 30 -25.69 -3.98 -19.81
CA TRP A 30 -24.58 -4.96 -19.78
C TRP A 30 -24.09 -5.23 -18.35
N PRO A 31 -24.66 -6.20 -17.63
CA PRO A 31 -24.33 -6.41 -16.22
C PRO A 31 -22.89 -6.89 -16.03
N GLY A 32 -22.33 -6.61 -14.85
CA GLY A 32 -21.04 -7.15 -14.46
C GLY A 32 -19.85 -6.43 -15.08
N GLN A 33 -19.98 -5.16 -15.46
CA GLN A 33 -18.86 -4.34 -15.96
C GLN A 33 -18.13 -3.64 -14.81
N CYS A 34 -16.89 -3.22 -15.08
CA CYS A 34 -16.08 -2.47 -14.11
C CYS A 34 -16.76 -1.16 -13.67
N ALA A 35 -17.45 -0.48 -14.60
CA ALA A 35 -18.20 0.73 -14.31
C ALA A 35 -19.37 0.49 -13.35
N ASP A 36 -20.13 -0.60 -13.53
CA ASP A 36 -21.26 -0.96 -12.67
C ASP A 36 -20.86 -1.04 -11.22
N TRP A 37 -19.73 -1.69 -10.96
CA TRP A 37 -19.20 -1.87 -9.63
C TRP A 37 -18.96 -0.54 -8.92
N ILE A 38 -18.32 0.40 -9.62
CA ILE A 38 -18.05 1.74 -9.08
C ILE A 38 -19.32 2.58 -8.98
N ILE A 39 -20.28 2.41 -9.89
CA ILE A 39 -21.58 3.09 -9.83
C ILE A 39 -22.39 2.62 -8.60
N ILE A 40 -22.45 1.31 -8.33
CA ILE A 40 -23.11 0.77 -7.15
C ILE A 40 -22.46 1.29 -5.86
N PHE A 41 -21.13 1.24 -5.80
CA PHE A 41 -20.37 1.77 -4.66
C PHE A 41 -20.61 3.28 -4.46
N GLY A 42 -20.53 4.06 -5.55
CA GLY A 42 -20.72 5.51 -5.54
C GLY A 42 -22.13 5.93 -5.15
N LYS A 43 -23.16 5.26 -5.68
CA LYS A 43 -24.57 5.50 -5.31
C LYS A 43 -24.80 5.21 -3.83
N LYS A 44 -24.26 4.11 -3.31
CA LYS A 44 -24.44 3.71 -1.91
C LYS A 44 -23.91 4.76 -0.92
N TYR A 45 -22.69 5.24 -1.12
CA TYR A 45 -22.02 6.09 -0.13
C TYR A 45 -22.14 7.59 -0.42
N PHE A 46 -22.15 7.97 -1.70
CA PHE A 46 -22.01 9.36 -2.10
C PHE A 46 -23.19 9.91 -2.91
N ASP A 47 -24.22 9.09 -3.15
CA ASP A 47 -25.32 9.40 -4.09
C ASP A 47 -24.75 9.88 -5.44
N TRP A 48 -23.69 9.21 -5.89
CA TRP A 48 -22.88 9.64 -7.03
C TRP A 48 -22.70 8.51 -8.03
N HIS A 49 -22.81 8.85 -9.31
CA HIS A 49 -22.36 8.01 -10.41
C HIS A 49 -21.62 8.87 -11.44
N PHE A 50 -20.71 8.26 -12.19
CA PHE A 50 -20.06 8.92 -13.32
C PHE A 50 -20.77 8.54 -14.63
N GLU A 51 -20.47 9.27 -15.70
CA GLU A 51 -21.02 9.03 -17.03
C GLU A 51 -19.91 8.61 -18.00
N GLY A 52 -20.27 7.81 -19.02
CA GLY A 52 -19.35 7.34 -20.04
C GLY A 52 -18.64 6.04 -19.66
N HIS A 53 -17.55 5.73 -20.34
CA HIS A 53 -16.76 4.54 -20.05
C HIS A 53 -15.92 4.72 -18.77
N ALA A 54 -15.32 3.63 -18.28
CA ALA A 54 -14.49 3.62 -17.08
C ALA A 54 -13.43 4.74 -17.06
N LYS A 55 -12.70 4.95 -18.16
CA LYS A 55 -11.71 6.04 -18.26
C LYS A 55 -12.31 7.45 -18.20
N ASP A 56 -13.59 7.62 -18.49
CA ASP A 56 -14.23 8.94 -18.51
C ASP A 56 -14.52 9.44 -17.09
N ILE A 57 -14.40 8.60 -16.06
CA ILE A 57 -14.55 8.97 -14.64
C ILE A 57 -13.63 10.14 -14.23
N ILE A 58 -12.49 10.29 -14.90
CA ILE A 58 -11.52 11.39 -14.70
C ILE A 58 -11.71 12.58 -15.66
N SER A 59 -12.72 12.54 -16.52
CA SER A 59 -13.06 13.66 -17.42
C SER A 59 -13.41 14.92 -16.62
N GLN A 60 -13.27 16.09 -17.23
CA GLN A 60 -13.61 17.36 -16.57
C GLN A 60 -15.08 17.39 -16.10
N LYS A 61 -15.98 16.81 -16.90
CA LYS A 61 -17.41 16.70 -16.56
C LYS A 61 -17.60 15.88 -15.29
N ASN A 62 -17.05 14.67 -15.22
CA ASN A 62 -17.19 13.80 -14.05
C ASN A 62 -16.45 14.35 -12.81
N ARG A 63 -15.29 15.01 -12.99
CA ARG A 63 -14.56 15.69 -11.91
C ARG A 63 -15.35 16.78 -11.19
N ARG A 64 -16.23 17.49 -11.91
CA ARG A 64 -17.11 18.52 -11.35
C ARG A 64 -18.24 17.92 -10.52
N LYS A 65 -18.70 16.72 -10.88
CA LYS A 65 -19.80 16.01 -10.21
C LYS A 65 -19.33 15.05 -9.11
N ALA A 66 -18.04 14.73 -9.06
CA ALA A 66 -17.47 13.79 -8.08
C ALA A 66 -17.64 14.28 -6.62
N PRO A 67 -17.67 13.37 -5.63
CA PRO A 67 -18.00 13.71 -4.24
C PRO A 67 -17.07 14.78 -3.67
N LYS A 68 -17.61 15.89 -3.16
CA LYS A 68 -16.84 16.99 -2.55
C LYS A 68 -15.80 16.44 -1.57
N GLY A 69 -14.54 16.91 -1.64
CA GLY A 69 -13.45 16.38 -0.81
C GLY A 69 -12.62 15.26 -1.46
N ARG A 70 -13.07 14.68 -2.58
CA ARG A 70 -12.27 13.73 -3.38
C ARG A 70 -10.91 14.30 -3.81
N LYS A 71 -9.91 13.43 -3.89
CA LYS A 71 -8.59 13.73 -4.46
C LYS A 71 -8.33 12.87 -5.69
N PHE A 72 -7.92 13.50 -6.78
CA PHE A 72 -7.47 12.83 -8.00
C PHE A 72 -5.95 12.73 -7.94
N ILE A 73 -5.41 11.53 -7.76
CA ILE A 73 -3.99 11.29 -7.49
C ILE A 73 -3.42 10.50 -8.66
N ARG A 74 -2.42 11.07 -9.35
CA ARG A 74 -1.71 10.37 -10.42
C ARG A 74 -0.81 9.29 -9.86
N ASN A 75 -0.71 8.18 -10.57
CA ASN A 75 0.32 7.19 -10.33
C ASN A 75 1.71 7.88 -10.39
N LYS A 76 2.50 7.68 -9.35
CA LYS A 76 3.86 8.19 -9.18
C LYS A 76 4.67 7.10 -8.50
N GLU A 77 5.98 7.17 -8.58
CA GLU A 77 6.85 6.14 -8.03
C GLU A 77 6.59 5.83 -6.54
N THR A 78 6.26 6.83 -5.73
CA THR A 78 6.01 6.68 -4.29
C THR A 78 4.52 6.52 -3.95
N PHE A 79 3.64 6.42 -4.93
CA PHE A 79 2.20 6.32 -4.70
C PHE A 79 1.80 4.87 -4.40
N VAL A 80 1.01 4.68 -3.34
CA VAL A 80 0.37 3.39 -3.04
C VAL A 80 -1.14 3.57 -2.97
N VAL A 81 -1.85 2.65 -3.62
CA VAL A 81 -3.30 2.50 -3.56
C VAL A 81 -3.72 2.25 -2.11
N GLN A 82 -4.65 3.06 -1.63
CA GLN A 82 -5.27 2.88 -0.32
C GLN A 82 -6.59 2.11 -0.45
N PRO A 83 -7.05 1.47 0.63
CA PRO A 83 -8.40 0.95 0.69
C PRO A 83 -9.42 2.00 0.26
N LEU A 84 -10.36 1.59 -0.60
CA LEU A 84 -11.44 2.40 -1.17
C LEU A 84 -11.02 3.47 -2.18
N ASP A 85 -9.74 3.53 -2.56
CA ASP A 85 -9.35 4.30 -3.74
C ASP A 85 -10.03 3.70 -4.98
N ILE A 86 -10.62 4.53 -5.84
CA ILE A 86 -11.05 4.08 -7.15
C ILE A 86 -9.83 4.08 -8.06
N CYS A 87 -9.31 2.90 -8.37
CA CYS A 87 -8.21 2.68 -9.31
C CYS A 87 -8.70 2.90 -10.75
N VAL A 88 -7.93 3.62 -11.56
CA VAL A 88 -8.32 3.99 -12.93
C VAL A 88 -7.24 3.61 -13.92
N TRP A 89 -7.62 2.85 -14.95
CA TRP A 89 -6.82 2.60 -16.13
C TRP A 89 -7.44 3.27 -17.35
N VAL A 90 -6.59 3.80 -18.22
CA VAL A 90 -7.00 4.55 -19.41
C VAL A 90 -6.74 3.80 -20.73
N LYS A 91 -6.36 2.51 -20.65
CA LYS A 91 -6.12 1.65 -21.81
C LYS A 91 -7.34 1.54 -22.71
N GLY A 92 -7.10 1.61 -24.02
CA GLY A 92 -8.09 1.23 -25.04
C GLY A 92 -9.35 2.10 -25.06
N LYS A 93 -10.42 1.54 -25.63
CA LYS A 93 -11.66 2.30 -25.88
C LYS A 93 -12.38 2.67 -24.59
N CYS A 94 -12.47 1.75 -23.63
CA CYS A 94 -13.29 1.93 -22.42
C CYS A 94 -12.47 2.27 -21.15
N GLY A 95 -11.19 1.91 -21.08
CA GLY A 95 -10.45 1.89 -19.81
C GLY A 95 -10.95 0.82 -18.84
N HIS A 96 -10.45 0.86 -17.62
CA HIS A 96 -10.88 -0.01 -16.52
C HIS A 96 -10.94 0.77 -15.21
N VAL A 97 -11.82 0.36 -14.30
CA VAL A 97 -11.88 0.89 -12.94
C VAL A 97 -12.09 -0.21 -11.92
N ALA A 98 -11.53 -0.03 -10.73
CA ALA A 98 -11.67 -1.00 -9.65
C ALA A 98 -11.62 -0.29 -8.29
N LEU A 99 -12.01 -0.99 -7.22
CA LEU A 99 -11.95 -0.45 -5.86
C LEU A 99 -10.77 -1.05 -5.11
N GLY A 100 -9.79 -0.23 -4.75
CA GLY A 100 -8.60 -0.63 -4.00
C GLY A 100 -8.91 -1.26 -2.65
N VAL A 101 -8.17 -2.31 -2.30
CA VAL A 101 -8.32 -3.04 -1.03
C VAL A 101 -7.11 -2.78 -0.13
N GLU A 102 -5.92 -2.95 -0.67
CA GLU A 102 -4.63 -2.74 -0.01
C GLU A 102 -3.55 -2.67 -1.08
N GLY A 103 -2.43 -2.02 -0.76
CA GLY A 103 -1.31 -1.94 -1.68
C GLY A 103 0.02 -1.76 -0.96
N ASN A 104 1.08 -2.06 -1.68
CA ASN A 104 2.42 -1.55 -1.46
C ASN A 104 2.86 -0.84 -2.76
N LEU A 105 4.16 -0.64 -2.98
CA LEU A 105 4.65 0.11 -4.16
C LEU A 105 4.80 -0.72 -5.42
N ASP A 106 4.84 -2.02 -5.26
CA ASP A 106 5.05 -2.95 -6.36
C ASP A 106 3.70 -3.44 -6.87
N LEU A 107 2.83 -3.83 -5.94
CA LEU A 107 1.55 -4.46 -6.19
C LEU A 107 0.44 -3.87 -5.33
N PHE A 108 -0.79 -3.98 -5.82
CA PHE A 108 -1.98 -3.72 -5.02
C PHE A 108 -3.09 -4.72 -5.34
N LYS A 109 -3.98 -4.90 -4.38
CA LYS A 109 -5.22 -5.65 -4.56
C LYS A 109 -6.37 -4.69 -4.77
N SER A 110 -7.28 -5.05 -5.66
CA SER A 110 -8.55 -4.38 -5.81
C SER A 110 -9.70 -5.36 -5.97
N LEU A 111 -10.91 -4.85 -5.83
CA LEU A 111 -12.16 -5.50 -6.15
C LEU A 111 -12.59 -5.01 -7.54
N ASP A 112 -12.69 -5.95 -8.46
CA ASP A 112 -12.87 -5.69 -9.89
C ASP A 112 -14.09 -6.45 -10.40
N GLN A 113 -14.80 -5.87 -11.35
CA GLN A 113 -15.66 -6.64 -12.25
C GLN A 113 -15.07 -6.56 -13.65
N ASN A 114 -15.18 -7.66 -14.39
CA ASN A 114 -14.74 -7.80 -15.77
C ASN A 114 -13.25 -7.51 -16.01
N TRP A 115 -12.37 -7.89 -15.06
CA TRP A 115 -10.92 -7.81 -15.28
C TRP A 115 -10.42 -8.95 -16.19
N THR A 116 -10.61 -10.20 -15.77
CA THR A 116 -10.51 -11.37 -16.64
C THR A 116 -11.87 -11.57 -17.29
N THR A 117 -12.00 -11.18 -18.56
CA THR A 117 -13.28 -11.25 -19.27
C THR A 117 -13.82 -12.69 -19.29
N HIS A 118 -14.97 -12.91 -18.66
CA HIS A 118 -15.71 -14.18 -18.70
C HIS A 118 -16.89 -14.13 -19.71
N GLY A 119 -16.79 -13.29 -20.74
CA GLY A 119 -17.86 -13.03 -21.71
C GLY A 119 -18.41 -11.60 -21.57
N ASN A 120 -19.68 -11.46 -21.19
CA ASN A 120 -20.40 -10.18 -21.12
C ASN A 120 -20.25 -9.43 -19.77
N GLY A 121 -19.31 -9.84 -18.91
CA GLY A 121 -19.11 -9.30 -17.56
C GLY A 121 -18.56 -10.37 -16.61
N SER A 122 -18.26 -9.99 -15.37
CA SER A 122 -17.93 -10.93 -14.30
C SER A 122 -18.41 -10.42 -12.93
N PRO A 123 -18.60 -11.30 -11.93
CA PRO A 123 -18.84 -10.87 -10.56
C PRO A 123 -17.64 -10.11 -9.99
N VAL A 124 -17.84 -9.45 -8.85
CA VAL A 124 -16.75 -8.79 -8.12
C VAL A 124 -15.72 -9.83 -7.66
N GLU A 125 -14.49 -9.67 -8.11
CA GLU A 125 -13.36 -10.55 -7.83
C GLU A 125 -12.20 -9.76 -7.24
N GLU A 126 -11.39 -10.43 -6.41
CA GLU A 126 -10.16 -9.84 -5.90
C GLU A 126 -9.04 -10.07 -6.91
N VAL A 127 -8.42 -8.99 -7.38
CA VAL A 127 -7.38 -9.03 -8.41
C VAL A 127 -6.11 -8.38 -7.88
N ILE A 128 -4.97 -9.00 -8.16
CA ILE A 128 -3.65 -8.43 -7.89
C ILE A 128 -3.16 -7.70 -9.15
N HIS A 129 -2.88 -6.42 -9.00
CA HIS A 129 -2.36 -5.52 -10.02
C HIS A 129 -0.97 -5.03 -9.67
N ASN A 130 -0.27 -4.47 -10.66
CA ASN A 130 0.99 -3.74 -10.47
C ASN A 130 0.83 -2.28 -10.93
N TYR A 131 1.77 -1.42 -10.51
CA TYR A 131 1.79 0.00 -10.88
C TYR A 131 2.50 0.30 -12.20
N ASP A 132 3.20 -0.68 -12.75
CA ASP A 132 4.04 -0.53 -13.95
C ASP A 132 3.23 -0.71 -15.25
N ASP A 133 1.94 -1.02 -15.16
CA ASP A 133 1.01 -0.87 -16.28
C ASP A 133 1.00 0.59 -16.73
N LEU A 134 1.56 0.86 -17.91
CA LEU A 134 1.69 2.19 -18.50
C LEU A 134 0.34 2.92 -18.63
N GLU A 135 -0.76 2.17 -18.53
CA GLU A 135 -2.11 2.69 -18.65
C GLU A 135 -2.82 2.84 -17.30
N PHE A 136 -2.18 2.47 -16.19
CA PHE A 136 -2.64 2.81 -14.85
C PHE A 136 -2.45 4.31 -14.58
N TRP A 137 -3.55 5.04 -14.64
CA TRP A 137 -3.57 6.49 -14.53
C TRP A 137 -3.30 6.98 -13.10
N GLY A 138 -3.74 6.20 -12.12
CA GLY A 138 -3.75 6.54 -10.70
C GLY A 138 -5.11 6.27 -10.07
N VAL A 139 -5.48 7.07 -9.07
CA VAL A 139 -6.68 6.84 -8.28
C VAL A 139 -7.55 8.08 -8.07
N ILE A 140 -8.80 7.82 -7.70
CA ILE A 140 -9.69 8.79 -7.07
C ILE A 140 -9.88 8.38 -5.61
N ARG A 141 -9.32 9.16 -4.69
CA ARG A 141 -9.48 8.95 -3.25
C ARG A 141 -10.75 9.61 -2.76
N LEU A 142 -11.65 8.80 -2.20
CA LEU A 142 -12.93 9.24 -1.67
C LEU A 142 -12.81 9.71 -0.21
N PRO A 143 -13.62 10.68 0.24
CA PRO A 143 -13.45 11.36 1.52
C PRO A 143 -14.16 10.64 2.68
N PHE A 144 -13.87 9.36 2.90
CA PHE A 144 -14.32 8.64 4.10
C PHE A 144 -13.61 9.13 5.37
N ILE A 145 -14.17 8.85 6.54
CA ILE A 145 -13.47 9.04 7.81
C ILE A 145 -12.32 8.03 7.87
N ASP A 146 -11.09 8.52 7.86
CA ASP A 146 -9.89 7.70 7.94
C ASP A 146 -9.74 7.15 9.36
N ASP A 147 -10.11 5.88 9.53
CA ASP A 147 -9.99 5.11 10.77
C ASP A 147 -9.18 3.82 10.56
N LEU A 148 -8.55 3.69 9.39
CA LEU A 148 -7.71 2.56 9.08
C LEU A 148 -6.27 2.93 9.44
N ASP A 149 -5.71 2.23 10.42
CA ASP A 149 -4.28 2.21 10.70
C ASP A 149 -3.55 1.43 9.61
N ILE A 150 -3.65 1.93 8.37
CA ILE A 150 -2.80 1.49 7.28
C ILE A 150 -1.42 2.00 7.66
N GLU A 151 -0.42 1.12 7.74
CA GLU A 151 0.97 1.57 7.80
C GLU A 151 1.24 2.43 6.55
N LYS A 152 1.07 3.76 6.67
CA LYS A 152 1.29 4.76 5.62
C LYS A 152 2.78 4.84 5.22
N ASP A 153 3.62 4.01 5.81
CA ASP A 153 5.07 3.92 5.61
C ASP A 153 5.49 2.78 4.65
N SER A 154 4.55 2.03 4.03
CA SER A 154 4.84 1.09 2.93
C SER A 154 5.09 1.76 1.56
N TYR A 155 5.37 3.08 1.52
CA TYR A 155 5.32 3.98 0.35
C TYR A 155 6.70 4.44 -0.21
N VAL A 156 7.81 3.73 0.07
CA VAL A 156 9.12 3.97 -0.60
C VAL A 156 9.42 2.97 -1.72
N LYS A 157 9.24 3.35 -3.00
CA LYS A 157 9.64 2.52 -4.16
C LYS A 157 11.11 2.15 -3.99
N THR A 158 11.39 0.86 -4.03
CA THR A 158 12.72 0.36 -4.36
C THR A 158 13.03 0.84 -5.77
N THR A 159 13.83 1.91 -5.88
CA THR A 159 14.37 2.31 -7.16
C THR A 159 15.16 1.11 -7.72
N LYS A 160 14.85 0.74 -8.97
CA LYS A 160 15.73 -0.11 -9.78
C LYS A 160 17.04 0.64 -9.99
N GLY A 161 17.92 0.53 -9.00
CA GLY A 161 19.29 0.97 -9.02
C GLY A 161 20.10 -0.08 -8.27
N ASN A 162 20.68 -1.01 -9.02
CA ASN A 162 21.74 -1.93 -8.59
C ASN A 162 21.81 -2.23 -7.08
N GLY A 163 20.93 -3.11 -6.60
CA GLY A 163 21.19 -3.95 -5.43
C GLY A 163 21.52 -3.24 -4.10
N LYS A 164 20.89 -2.11 -3.77
CA LYS A 164 20.95 -1.53 -2.43
C LYS A 164 19.56 -1.52 -1.79
N MET A 165 19.39 -2.24 -0.68
CA MET A 165 18.16 -2.23 0.11
C MET A 165 17.91 -0.81 0.61
N VAL A 166 16.66 -0.33 0.52
CA VAL A 166 16.30 1.04 0.89
C VAL A 166 15.65 1.01 2.26
N LYS A 167 16.22 1.77 3.21
CA LYS A 167 15.66 1.99 4.55
C LYS A 167 14.29 2.71 4.50
N LYS A 168 13.34 2.27 5.33
CA LYS A 168 11.98 2.84 5.49
C LYS A 168 11.98 3.80 6.68
N TYR A 169 11.65 5.07 6.48
CA TYR A 169 11.55 6.05 7.58
C TYR A 169 10.37 5.73 8.50
N ILE A 170 10.54 5.89 9.82
CA ILE A 170 9.51 5.59 10.84
C ILE A 170 9.27 6.75 11.83
N GLY A 171 9.86 7.92 11.60
CA GLY A 171 9.71 9.10 12.44
C GLY A 171 11.04 9.60 13.02
N ASP A 172 10.98 10.71 13.74
CA ASP A 172 12.12 11.27 14.43
C ASP A 172 12.12 10.87 15.90
N TRP A 173 13.28 10.44 16.41
CA TRP A 173 13.49 10.17 17.82
C TRP A 173 14.53 11.15 18.36
N ASN A 174 14.13 12.02 19.30
CA ASN A 174 14.98 13.07 19.86
C ASN A 174 15.69 13.93 18.80
N GLY A 175 15.01 14.22 17.69
CA GLY A 175 15.55 15.03 16.59
C GLY A 175 16.44 14.26 15.61
N VAL A 176 16.58 12.94 15.76
CA VAL A 176 17.31 12.07 14.84
C VAL A 176 16.30 11.27 14.00
N PRO A 177 16.37 11.33 12.66
CA PRO A 177 15.49 10.54 11.81
C PRO A 177 15.75 9.05 12.00
N THR A 178 14.68 8.30 12.20
CA THR A 178 14.70 6.87 12.47
C THR A 178 14.11 6.10 11.30
N TYR A 179 14.70 4.94 11.01
CA TYR A 179 14.35 4.08 9.89
C TYR A 179 14.26 2.61 10.31
N THR A 180 13.62 1.78 9.50
CA THR A 180 13.74 0.32 9.49
C THR A 180 14.45 -0.13 8.21
N GLU A 181 15.43 -1.00 8.32
CA GLU A 181 16.05 -1.71 7.20
C GLU A 181 16.35 -3.14 7.63
N PHE A 182 15.36 -4.03 7.48
CA PHE A 182 15.48 -5.36 8.03
C PHE A 182 16.52 -6.21 7.30
N LEU A 183 17.35 -6.89 8.06
CA LEU A 183 18.36 -7.80 7.53
C LEU A 183 17.71 -8.96 6.77
N LYS A 184 18.45 -9.57 5.83
CA LYS A 184 18.09 -10.87 5.26
C LYS A 184 18.01 -11.94 6.37
N ILE A 185 17.12 -12.91 6.20
CA ILE A 185 17.01 -14.05 7.12
C ILE A 185 18.30 -14.86 7.09
N GLY A 186 18.88 -15.11 8.26
CA GLY A 186 20.13 -15.82 8.47
C GLY A 186 20.48 -15.88 9.96
N THR A 187 21.74 -16.13 10.29
CA THR A 187 22.17 -16.20 11.69
C THR A 187 22.09 -14.84 12.41
N ARG A 188 22.20 -13.72 11.69
CA ARG A 188 22.03 -12.35 12.26
C ARG A 188 20.58 -11.89 12.39
N ARG A 189 19.64 -12.56 11.72
CA ARG A 189 18.19 -12.35 11.84
C ARG A 189 17.50 -13.66 11.55
N THR A 190 17.16 -14.40 12.59
CA THR A 190 16.61 -15.75 12.44
C THR A 190 15.18 -15.77 11.93
N GLY A 191 14.44 -14.66 12.09
CA GLY A 191 12.99 -14.63 11.94
C GLY A 191 12.23 -15.24 13.13
N GLN A 192 12.94 -15.67 14.19
CA GLN A 192 12.30 -16.25 15.36
C GLN A 192 11.53 -15.17 16.12
N ARG A 193 10.23 -15.42 16.32
CA ARG A 193 9.37 -14.52 17.09
C ARG A 193 9.78 -14.43 18.56
N LEU A 194 9.52 -13.30 19.18
CA LEU A 194 9.64 -13.14 20.63
C LEU A 194 8.61 -14.02 21.35
N ASP A 195 9.05 -14.79 22.36
CA ASP A 195 8.16 -15.68 23.11
C ASP A 195 7.10 -14.90 23.91
N SER A 196 7.41 -13.65 24.29
CA SER A 196 6.47 -12.74 24.98
C SER A 196 5.49 -12.02 24.08
N GLY A 197 5.69 -12.04 22.75
CA GLY A 197 4.91 -11.23 21.80
C GLY A 197 5.16 -9.71 21.86
N HIS A 198 6.01 -9.25 22.78
CA HIS A 198 6.46 -7.86 22.89
C HIS A 198 7.93 -7.80 23.37
N PRO A 199 8.71 -6.79 22.95
CA PRO A 199 10.11 -6.65 23.31
C PRO A 199 10.28 -6.36 24.80
N LYS A 200 11.11 -7.15 25.48
CA LYS A 200 11.55 -6.90 26.87
C LYS A 200 12.90 -6.19 26.93
N PHE A 201 13.75 -6.48 25.95
CA PHE A 201 15.09 -5.92 25.81
C PHE A 201 15.34 -5.63 24.33
N LEU A 202 16.14 -4.61 24.06
CA LEU A 202 16.60 -4.23 22.73
C LEU A 202 18.10 -3.96 22.80
N VAL A 203 18.82 -4.36 21.74
CA VAL A 203 20.26 -4.15 21.63
C VAL A 203 20.53 -3.02 20.64
N PHE A 204 21.15 -1.95 21.12
CA PHE A 204 21.55 -0.80 20.33
C PHE A 204 23.07 -0.77 20.21
N HIS A 205 23.58 -0.49 19.01
CA HIS A 205 24.99 -0.19 18.79
C HIS A 205 25.11 1.22 18.23
N ASP A 206 25.89 2.06 18.91
CA ASP A 206 26.38 3.29 18.32
C ASP A 206 27.58 2.99 17.43
N THR A 207 27.86 3.86 16.45
CA THR A 207 28.92 3.58 15.49
C THR A 207 30.32 3.69 16.08
N GLY A 208 30.49 4.41 17.19
CA GLY A 208 31.67 4.50 18.09
C GLY A 208 33.02 4.87 17.46
N ASN A 209 33.11 4.86 16.12
CA ASN A 209 34.32 4.89 15.33
C ASN A 209 34.25 6.07 14.35
N ARG A 210 35.36 6.79 14.25
CA ARG A 210 35.49 7.91 13.31
C ARG A 210 35.23 7.43 11.88
N ASN A 211 34.28 8.06 11.19
CA ASN A 211 33.84 7.73 9.82
C ASN A 211 32.99 6.44 9.67
N SER A 212 32.52 5.85 10.78
CA SER A 212 31.53 4.77 10.78
C SER A 212 30.12 5.34 10.89
N THR A 213 29.19 4.81 10.10
CA THR A 213 27.79 5.24 10.02
C THR A 213 26.85 4.06 10.34
N ALA A 214 25.63 4.36 10.78
CA ALA A 214 24.63 3.36 11.08
C ALA A 214 24.37 2.49 9.84
N GLN A 215 24.29 3.12 8.67
CA GLN A 215 24.12 2.44 7.39
C GLN A 215 25.30 1.50 7.05
N GLN A 216 26.55 1.87 7.33
CA GLN A 216 27.69 0.98 7.10
C GLN A 216 27.61 -0.28 7.95
N ASN A 217 27.14 -0.17 9.19
CA ASN A 217 26.98 -1.31 10.09
C ASN A 217 25.81 -2.21 9.67
N VAL A 218 24.68 -1.63 9.28
CA VAL A 218 23.55 -2.37 8.68
C VAL A 218 24.00 -3.11 7.41
N ASN A 219 24.75 -2.45 6.53
CA ASN A 219 25.29 -3.08 5.32
C ASN A 219 26.24 -4.23 5.65
N TYR A 220 27.10 -4.08 6.66
CA TYR A 220 27.99 -5.14 7.12
C TYR A 220 27.20 -6.35 7.64
N TYR A 221 26.18 -6.12 8.49
CA TYR A 221 25.31 -7.18 8.99
C TYR A 221 24.54 -7.86 7.85
N ASN A 222 24.05 -7.10 6.87
CA ASN A 222 23.32 -7.65 5.74
C ASN A 222 24.22 -8.44 4.76
N ASN A 223 25.48 -8.03 4.59
CA ASN A 223 26.47 -8.76 3.77
C ASN A 223 26.99 -10.01 4.47
N THR A 224 26.95 -10.05 5.81
CA THR A 224 27.35 -11.19 6.64
C THR A 224 26.15 -11.84 7.35
N TYR A 225 24.97 -11.74 6.73
CA TYR A 225 23.69 -12.15 7.33
C TYR A 225 23.65 -13.63 7.77
N ASN A 226 24.44 -14.47 7.10
CA ASN A 226 24.51 -15.92 7.33
C ASN A 226 25.96 -16.38 7.56
N GLN A 227 26.50 -16.04 8.73
CA GLN A 227 27.83 -16.45 9.21
C GLN A 227 27.73 -17.48 10.34
N PRO A 228 28.81 -18.18 10.71
CA PRO A 228 28.77 -19.18 11.79
C PRO A 228 28.26 -18.60 13.12
N TRP A 229 27.41 -19.35 13.83
CA TRP A 229 26.83 -18.95 15.11
C TRP A 229 27.88 -18.52 16.16
N ALA A 230 29.04 -19.17 16.18
CA ALA A 230 30.12 -18.88 17.12
C ALA A 230 30.72 -17.47 16.96
N THR A 231 30.49 -16.82 15.82
CA THR A 231 31.00 -15.48 15.49
C THR A 231 29.86 -14.49 15.20
N THR A 232 28.61 -14.89 15.46
CA THR A 232 27.45 -14.04 15.26
C THR A 232 27.28 -13.06 16.42
N VAL A 233 27.04 -11.80 16.08
CA VAL A 233 26.74 -10.73 17.03
C VAL A 233 25.36 -10.15 16.70
N SER A 234 24.62 -9.81 17.75
CA SER A 234 23.23 -9.37 17.68
C SER A 234 23.11 -7.85 17.76
N ALA A 235 22.17 -7.29 17.00
CA ALA A 235 21.78 -5.89 17.03
C ALA A 235 20.32 -5.78 16.61
N HIS A 236 19.53 -4.98 17.34
CA HIS A 236 18.23 -4.52 16.84
C HIS A 236 18.39 -3.19 16.10
N VAL A 237 19.24 -2.30 16.62
CA VAL A 237 19.33 -0.93 16.14
C VAL A 237 20.78 -0.47 16.01
N PHE A 238 21.09 0.22 14.92
CA PHE A 238 22.32 1.00 14.76
C PHE A 238 22.01 2.49 14.77
N VAL A 239 22.82 3.29 15.48
CA VAL A 239 22.61 4.73 15.62
C VAL A 239 23.90 5.52 15.41
N ASP A 240 23.79 6.67 14.73
CA ASP A 240 24.85 7.68 14.62
C ASP A 240 24.30 9.11 14.82
N ASP A 241 25.12 10.12 14.55
CA ASP A 241 24.76 11.54 14.68
C ASP A 241 23.73 12.02 13.65
N LYS A 242 23.38 11.19 12.66
CA LYS A 242 22.53 11.54 11.52
C LYS A 242 21.26 10.71 11.47
N GLU A 243 21.31 9.45 11.91
CA GLU A 243 20.18 8.54 11.80
C GLU A 243 20.21 7.38 12.79
N CYS A 244 19.03 6.78 12.95
CA CYS A 244 18.81 5.54 13.69
C CYS A 244 18.19 4.50 12.76
N ILE A 245 18.69 3.26 12.71
CA ILE A 245 18.20 2.21 11.81
C ILE A 245 17.90 0.94 12.60
N ASN A 246 16.62 0.57 12.66
CA ASN A 246 16.15 -0.70 13.17
C ASN A 246 16.28 -1.80 12.10
N CYS A 247 17.16 -2.78 12.34
CA CYS A 247 17.49 -3.84 11.39
C CYS A 247 16.91 -5.21 11.74
N VAL A 248 16.25 -5.36 12.88
CA VAL A 248 15.49 -6.57 13.27
C VAL A 248 14.10 -6.16 13.78
N PRO A 249 13.00 -6.71 13.25
CA PRO A 249 11.66 -6.37 13.72
C PRO A 249 11.51 -6.48 15.23
N LEU A 250 10.70 -5.60 15.83
CA LEU A 250 10.50 -5.54 17.29
C LEU A 250 9.74 -6.76 17.84
N ASP A 251 9.21 -7.61 16.97
CA ASP A 251 8.56 -8.87 17.27
C ASP A 251 9.46 -10.10 16.98
N GLU A 252 10.74 -9.88 16.66
CA GLU A 252 11.76 -10.91 16.40
C GLU A 252 12.94 -10.86 17.39
N LYS A 253 13.58 -12.02 17.59
CA LYS A 253 14.85 -12.16 18.30
C LYS A 253 16.00 -11.75 17.38
N ALA A 254 16.87 -10.86 17.88
CA ALA A 254 18.16 -10.55 17.25
C ALA A 254 19.26 -11.52 17.70
#